data_AF-A0A539E9V4-F1
#
_entry.id   AF-A0A539E9V4-F1
#
_cell.length_a   1.000
_cell.length_b   1.000
_cell.length_c   1.000
_cell.angle_alpha   90.00
_cell.angle_beta   90.00
_cell.angle_gamma   90.00
#
_symmetry.space_group_name_H-M   'P 1'
#
loop_
_entity.id
_entity.type
_entity.pdbx_description
1 polymer ?
#
loop_
_entity_poly.entity_id
_entity_poly.type
_entity_poly.pdbx_seq_one_letter_code
_entity_poly.pdbx_strand_id
1 'polypeptide(L)'
;MSGFTRGAWLGYYQKMAAADVFVYLDDVQYRKRAFQNRNRIKTPDGPLWLTVPVATRGLRFQKVRGVKVCPGDWPSRHFEALRHNYARAPYFHEHEDWLRGLYARPWERLMDLNLELDRYFRRCLGIRSALVLESEVGSEGGATAR
;
A
#
# COMPACT_ATOMS: atom_id res chain seq x y z
N MET A 1 7.49 -20.75 -18.78
CA MET A 1 7.54 -19.97 -17.51
C MET A 1 7.01 -18.55 -17.74
N SER A 2 5.74 -18.44 -18.14
CA SER A 2 5.04 -17.16 -18.33
C SER A 2 4.18 -16.87 -17.10
N GLY A 3 4.16 -15.63 -16.61
CA GLY A 3 3.08 -15.20 -15.71
C GLY A 3 3.43 -14.25 -14.56
N PHE A 4 4.69 -13.86 -14.33
CA PHE A 4 4.98 -12.69 -13.48
C PHE A 4 5.25 -11.47 -14.38
N THR A 5 4.25 -11.14 -15.19
CA THR A 5 4.23 -9.94 -16.04
C THR A 5 4.35 -8.72 -15.14
N ARG A 6 5.46 -7.96 -15.28
CA ARG A 6 5.76 -6.64 -14.69
C ARG A 6 4.97 -6.32 -13.42
N GLY A 7 5.59 -6.50 -12.26
CA GLY A 7 4.96 -6.19 -10.96
C GLY A 7 4.28 -4.83 -10.99
N ALA A 8 2.99 -4.79 -10.62
CA ALA A 8 2.13 -3.60 -10.73
C ALA A 8 2.74 -2.34 -10.08
N TRP A 9 3.65 -2.55 -9.12
CA TRP A 9 4.27 -1.51 -8.32
C TRP A 9 5.50 -0.88 -8.95
N LEU A 10 6.22 -1.58 -9.84
CA LEU A 10 7.43 -1.01 -10.44
C LEU A 10 7.11 0.24 -11.26
N GLY A 11 6.09 0.16 -12.11
CA GLY A 11 5.62 1.31 -12.89
C GLY A 11 5.04 2.43 -12.02
N TYR A 12 4.47 2.09 -10.86
CA TYR A 12 3.96 3.08 -9.90
C TYR A 12 5.10 3.88 -9.26
N TYR A 13 6.13 3.21 -8.74
CA TYR A 13 7.30 3.88 -8.16
C TYR A 13 8.16 4.59 -9.21
N GLN A 14 8.21 4.10 -10.45
CA GLN A 14 8.87 4.83 -11.56
C GLN A 14 8.19 6.18 -11.83
N LYS A 15 6.85 6.20 -11.89
CA LYS A 15 6.10 7.47 -12.03
C LYS A 15 6.36 8.39 -10.86
N MET A 16 6.39 7.84 -9.64
CA MET A 16 6.68 8.61 -8.44
C MET A 16 8.09 9.20 -8.46
N ALA A 17 9.09 8.46 -8.93
CA ALA A 17 10.48 8.92 -9.04
C ALA A 17 10.68 9.98 -10.12
N ALA A 18 9.89 9.94 -11.20
CA ALA A 18 9.99 10.86 -12.32
C ALA A 18 9.21 12.17 -12.14
N ALA A 19 8.41 12.29 -11.09
CA ALA A 19 7.59 13.47 -10.82
C ALA A 19 8.30 14.46 -9.88
N ASP A 20 8.07 15.76 -10.06
CA ASP A 20 8.44 16.77 -9.06
C ASP A 20 7.54 16.66 -7.82
N VAL A 21 6.25 16.49 -8.07
CA VAL A 21 5.20 16.29 -7.06
C VAL A 21 4.35 15.09 -7.46
N PHE A 22 4.19 14.15 -6.54
CA PHE A 22 3.31 13.00 -6.67
C PHE A 22 2.08 13.18 -5.79
N VAL A 23 0.89 13.18 -6.42
CA VAL A 23 -0.39 13.32 -5.71
C VAL A 23 -0.95 11.94 -5.36
N TYR A 24 -1.15 11.70 -4.07
CA TYR A 24 -1.75 10.47 -3.54
C TYR A 24 -3.27 10.58 -3.52
N LEU A 25 -3.95 9.73 -4.28
CA LEU A 25 -5.40 9.78 -4.45
C LEU A 25 -6.13 9.18 -3.25
N ASP A 26 -6.47 10.02 -2.27
CA ASP A 26 -7.16 9.62 -1.04
C ASP A 26 -8.66 9.98 -1.01
N ASP A 27 -9.09 10.92 -1.85
CA ASP A 27 -10.47 11.39 -1.91
C ASP A 27 -11.32 10.67 -2.98
N VAL A 28 -10.69 9.73 -3.72
CA VAL A 28 -11.37 8.85 -4.68
C VAL A 28 -12.15 7.72 -4.01
N GLN A 29 -13.13 7.17 -4.73
CA GLN A 29 -13.94 6.04 -4.28
C GLN A 29 -13.11 4.76 -4.12
N TYR A 30 -13.25 4.10 -2.97
CA TYR A 30 -12.67 2.79 -2.70
C TYR A 30 -13.27 1.72 -3.62
N ARG A 31 -12.40 0.88 -4.20
CA ARG A 31 -12.81 -0.20 -5.10
C ARG A 31 -12.55 -1.55 -4.43
N LYS A 32 -13.62 -2.26 -4.08
CA LYS A 32 -13.54 -3.61 -3.51
C LYS A 32 -12.80 -4.55 -4.49
N ARG A 33 -11.88 -5.36 -3.97
CA ARG A 33 -11.03 -6.29 -4.74
C ARG A 33 -10.03 -5.61 -5.70
N ALA A 34 -9.83 -4.29 -5.60
CA ALA A 34 -8.68 -3.65 -6.23
C ALA A 34 -7.39 -3.98 -5.47
N PHE A 35 -6.24 -3.47 -5.94
CA PHE A 35 -4.95 -3.62 -5.26
C PHE A 35 -4.80 -2.72 -4.02
N GLN A 36 -5.82 -1.93 -3.68
CA GLN A 36 -5.79 -1.00 -2.55
C GLN A 36 -5.59 -1.70 -1.19
N ASN A 37 -6.21 -2.87 -1.01
CA ASN A 37 -6.17 -3.63 0.25
C ASN A 37 -5.51 -5.01 0.12
N ARG A 38 -4.90 -5.31 -1.03
CA ARG A 38 -4.28 -6.62 -1.27
C ARG A 38 -3.08 -6.54 -2.20
N ASN A 39 -2.06 -7.33 -1.90
CA ASN A 39 -0.86 -7.47 -2.70
C ASN A 39 -0.56 -8.95 -2.98
N ARG A 40 0.21 -9.24 -4.02
CA ARG A 40 0.66 -10.61 -4.34
C ARG A 40 2.14 -10.74 -4.03
N ILE A 41 2.49 -11.81 -3.33
CA ILE A 41 3.89 -12.23 -3.15
C ILE A 41 4.14 -13.48 -3.98
N LYS A 42 5.38 -13.64 -4.44
CA LYS A 42 5.84 -14.88 -5.07
C LYS A 42 6.13 -15.91 -3.98
N THR A 43 5.65 -17.14 -4.14
CA THR A 43 6.01 -18.30 -3.31
C THR A 43 6.44 -19.46 -4.21
N PRO A 44 7.06 -20.52 -3.67
CA PRO A 44 7.35 -21.74 -4.43
C PRO A 44 6.10 -22.38 -5.05
N ASP A 45 4.96 -22.29 -4.36
CA ASP A 45 3.67 -22.85 -4.78
C ASP A 45 2.86 -21.93 -5.72
N GLY A 46 3.42 -20.78 -6.09
CA GLY A 46 2.79 -19.78 -6.96
C GLY A 46 2.52 -18.44 -6.26
N PRO A 47 1.75 -17.53 -6.87
CA PRO A 47 1.44 -16.24 -6.25
C PRO A 47 0.47 -16.39 -5.07
N LEU A 48 0.86 -15.89 -3.88
CA LEU A 48 0.00 -15.82 -2.70
C LEU A 48 -0.54 -14.40 -2.50
N TRP A 49 -1.82 -14.29 -2.17
CA TRP A 49 -2.43 -13.01 -1.80
C TRP A 49 -2.21 -12.68 -0.32
N LEU A 50 -1.67 -11.49 -0.06
CA LEU A 50 -1.75 -10.81 1.23
C LEU A 50 -2.94 -9.84 1.16
N THR A 51 -3.95 -10.01 2.00
CA THR A 51 -5.17 -9.19 1.99
C THR A 51 -5.41 -8.59 3.36
N VAL A 52 -5.38 -7.26 3.44
CA VAL A 52 -5.80 -6.51 4.63
C VAL A 52 -7.34 -6.50 4.66
N PRO A 53 -7.97 -7.06 5.70
CA PRO A 53 -9.41 -7.06 5.83
C PRO A 53 -9.89 -5.64 6.16
N VAL A 54 -10.94 -5.20 5.47
CA VAL A 54 -11.47 -3.84 5.62
C VAL A 54 -13.00 -3.84 5.68
N ALA A 55 -13.55 -2.86 6.37
CA ALA A 55 -14.99 -2.67 6.49
C ALA A 55 -15.57 -2.27 5.13
N THR A 56 -16.46 -3.10 4.56
CA THR A 56 -17.08 -2.83 3.24
C THR A 56 -18.61 -2.95 3.22
N ARG A 57 -19.23 -3.47 4.29
CA ARG A 57 -20.68 -3.70 4.35
C ARG A 57 -21.42 -2.36 4.43
N GLY A 58 -22.33 -2.10 3.49
CA GLY A 58 -23.14 -0.87 3.45
C GLY A 58 -22.40 0.38 2.96
N LEU A 59 -21.12 0.26 2.56
CA LEU A 59 -20.22 1.39 2.30
C LEU A 59 -19.91 1.54 0.80
N ARG A 60 -20.95 1.68 -0.04
CA ARG A 60 -20.81 1.69 -1.51
C ARG A 60 -19.99 2.87 -2.04
N PHE A 61 -20.03 4.02 -1.38
CA PHE A 61 -19.38 5.27 -1.80
C PHE A 61 -18.25 5.71 -0.86
N GLN A 62 -17.71 4.78 -0.06
CA GLN A 62 -16.62 5.10 0.85
C GLN A 62 -15.38 5.58 0.08
N LYS A 63 -14.83 6.71 0.51
CA LYS A 63 -13.56 7.24 0.00
C LYS A 63 -12.38 6.46 0.58
N VAL A 64 -11.26 6.39 -0.15
CA VAL A 64 -10.04 5.68 0.27
C VAL A 64 -9.58 6.10 1.67
N ARG A 65 -9.54 7.41 1.96
CA ARG A 65 -9.19 7.95 3.29
C ARG A 65 -10.05 7.46 4.45
N GLY A 66 -11.29 7.04 4.17
CA GLY A 66 -12.25 6.58 5.18
C GLY A 66 -12.26 5.06 5.39
N VAL A 67 -11.43 4.29 4.67
CA VAL A 67 -11.45 2.82 4.73
C VAL A 67 -10.83 2.32 6.02
N LYS A 68 -11.67 1.73 6.88
CA LYS A 68 -11.26 1.14 8.16
C LYS A 68 -10.77 -0.29 8.01
N VAL A 69 -9.67 -0.61 8.67
CA VAL A 69 -9.13 -1.96 8.80
C VAL A 69 -9.94 -2.73 9.83
N CYS A 70 -10.26 -3.99 9.52
CA CYS A 70 -10.89 -4.88 10.48
C CYS A 70 -9.82 -5.53 11.38
N PRO A 71 -10.11 -5.71 12.69
CA PRO A 71 -9.22 -6.48 13.56
C PRO A 71 -9.15 -7.94 13.11
N GLY A 72 -8.06 -8.62 13.48
CA GLY A 72 -7.86 -10.03 13.17
C GLY A 72 -6.39 -10.43 13.19
N ASP A 73 -6.13 -11.66 12.76
CA ASP A 73 -4.80 -12.28 12.69
C ASP A 73 -4.04 -11.99 11.39
N TRP A 74 -4.60 -11.15 10.51
CA TRP A 74 -3.98 -10.82 9.23
C TRP A 74 -2.54 -10.25 9.37
N PRO A 75 -2.17 -9.44 10.39
CA PRO A 75 -0.82 -8.91 10.47
C PRO A 75 0.21 -10.02 10.73
N SER A 76 -0.06 -10.90 11.69
CA SER A 76 0.82 -12.04 11.99
C SER A 76 0.89 -12.99 10.81
N ARG A 77 -0.25 -13.30 10.16
CA ARG A 77 -0.28 -14.14 8.95
C ARG A 77 0.52 -13.53 7.80
N HIS A 78 0.43 -12.22 7.57
CA HIS A 78 1.22 -11.54 6.54
C HIS A 78 2.72 -11.60 6.84
N PHE A 79 3.11 -11.27 8.08
CA PHE A 79 4.51 -11.29 8.48
C PHE A 79 5.10 -12.70 8.37
N GLU A 80 4.41 -13.73 8.87
CA GLU A 80 4.87 -15.11 8.75
C GLU A 80 4.92 -15.60 7.30
N ALA A 81 3.96 -15.19 6.45
CA ALA A 81 4.02 -15.50 5.02
C ALA A 81 5.25 -14.87 4.35
N LEU A 82 5.59 -13.61 4.69
CA LEU A 82 6.80 -12.96 4.17
C LEU A 82 8.06 -13.66 4.69
N ARG A 83 8.15 -13.90 5.99
CA ARG A 83 9.30 -14.58 6.62
C ARG A 83 9.52 -15.98 6.05
N HIS A 84 8.47 -16.79 5.96
CA HIS A 84 8.55 -18.15 5.42
C HIS A 84 9.06 -18.18 3.98
N ASN A 85 8.61 -17.24 3.13
CA ASN A 85 8.93 -17.24 1.71
C ASN A 85 10.22 -16.48 1.35
N TYR A 86 10.65 -15.53 2.18
CA TYR A 86 11.75 -14.62 1.86
C TYR A 86 12.88 -14.60 2.90
N ALA A 87 12.83 -15.36 4.00
CA ALA A 87 13.92 -15.36 5.00
C ALA A 87 15.31 -15.67 4.42
N ARG A 88 15.38 -16.43 3.32
CA ARG A 88 16.64 -16.75 2.61
C ARG A 88 16.88 -15.88 1.37
N ALA A 89 16.00 -14.92 1.09
CA ALA A 89 16.16 -14.02 -0.04
C ALA A 89 17.23 -12.96 0.27
N PRO A 90 17.99 -12.51 -0.75
CA PRO A 90 18.90 -11.38 -0.58
C PRO A 90 18.17 -10.17 0.04
N TYR A 91 18.84 -9.48 0.94
CA TYR A 91 18.38 -8.24 1.60
C TYR A 91 17.16 -8.40 2.54
N PHE A 92 16.56 -9.58 2.70
CA PHE A 92 15.37 -9.72 3.58
C PHE A 92 15.65 -9.35 5.03
N HIS A 93 16.79 -9.78 5.57
CA HIS A 93 17.19 -9.46 6.95
C HIS A 93 17.37 -7.96 7.21
N GLU A 94 17.71 -7.17 6.19
CA GLU A 94 17.81 -5.70 6.30
C GLU A 94 16.45 -5.02 6.45
N HIS A 95 15.36 -5.75 6.16
CA HIS A 95 13.99 -5.23 6.16
C HIS A 95 13.09 -5.93 7.17
N GLU A 96 13.51 -7.09 7.68
CA GLU A 96 12.74 -7.96 8.56
C GLU A 96 12.27 -7.22 9.83
N ASP A 97 13.17 -6.48 10.48
CA ASP A 97 12.86 -5.75 11.71
C ASP A 97 11.82 -4.65 11.49
N TRP A 98 11.94 -3.94 10.37
CA TRP A 98 10.97 -2.92 9.99
C TRP A 98 9.60 -3.53 9.65
N LEU A 99 9.59 -4.64 8.90
CA LEU A 99 8.35 -5.38 8.60
C LEU A 99 7.68 -5.89 9.88
N ARG A 100 8.46 -6.44 10.81
CA ARG A 100 7.97 -6.89 12.12
C ARG A 100 7.32 -5.74 12.89
N GLY A 101 7.97 -4.58 12.93
CA GLY A 101 7.41 -3.37 13.54
C GLY A 101 6.13 -2.88 12.86
N LEU A 102 6.08 -2.90 11.54
CA LEU A 102 4.91 -2.52 10.74
C LEU A 102 3.68 -3.38 11.10
N TYR A 103 3.86 -4.71 11.17
CA TYR A 103 2.77 -5.65 11.46
C TYR A 103 2.44 -5.76 12.96
N ALA A 104 3.35 -5.36 13.86
CA ALA A 104 3.08 -5.28 15.30
C ALA A 104 2.22 -4.06 15.68
N ARG A 105 2.26 -3.00 14.86
CA ARG A 105 1.47 -1.77 15.08
C ARG A 105 -0.01 -1.98 14.71
N PRO A 106 -0.97 -1.50 15.53
CA PRO A 106 -2.36 -1.46 15.13
C PRO A 106 -2.60 -0.37 14.07
N TRP A 107 -3.36 -0.73 13.03
CA TRP A 107 -3.75 0.19 11.95
C TRP A 107 -5.26 0.38 11.97
N GLU A 108 -5.74 1.61 12.15
CA GLU A 108 -7.17 1.91 12.10
C GLU A 108 -7.66 2.08 10.65
N ARG A 109 -6.89 2.78 9.83
CA ARG A 109 -7.25 3.06 8.42
C ARG A 109 -6.25 2.41 7.47
N LEU A 110 -6.78 1.89 6.37
CA LEU A 110 -5.99 1.25 5.32
C LEU A 110 -5.00 2.22 4.69
N MET A 111 -5.41 3.47 4.52
CA MET A 111 -4.56 4.52 3.93
C MET A 111 -3.32 4.79 4.77
N ASP A 112 -3.43 4.83 6.11
CA ASP A 112 -2.28 5.09 6.97
C ASP A 112 -1.22 3.98 6.84
N LEU A 113 -1.67 2.72 6.77
CA LEU A 113 -0.81 1.56 6.53
C LEU A 113 -0.12 1.66 5.16
N ASN A 114 -0.89 1.97 4.11
CA ASN A 114 -0.35 2.08 2.76
C ASN A 114 0.66 3.24 2.64
N LEU A 115 0.38 4.39 3.26
CA LEU A 115 1.32 5.52 3.29
C LEU A 115 2.61 5.18 4.05
N GLU A 116 2.53 4.40 5.13
CA GLU A 116 3.73 3.94 5.84
C GLU A 116 4.59 3.01 4.98
N LEU A 117 3.95 2.07 4.28
CA LEU A 117 4.60 1.21 3.28
C LEU A 117 5.25 2.03 2.17
N ASP A 118 4.53 3.00 1.59
CA ASP A 118 5.04 3.83 0.52
C ASP A 118 6.21 4.71 0.98
N ARG A 119 6.13 5.30 2.19
CA ARG A 119 7.25 6.06 2.78
C ARG A 119 8.49 5.20 2.94
N TYR A 120 8.33 3.96 3.40
CA TYR A 120 9.42 3.02 3.54
C TYR A 120 10.05 2.67 2.19
N PHE A 121 9.25 2.24 1.21
CA PHE A 121 9.77 1.88 -0.11
C PHE A 121 10.41 3.07 -0.82
N ARG A 122 9.85 4.27 -0.69
CA ARG A 122 10.47 5.50 -1.23
C ARG A 122 11.86 5.72 -0.65
N ARG A 123 12.04 5.52 0.66
CA ARG A 123 13.36 5.62 1.30
C ARG A 123 14.33 4.56 0.77
N CYS A 124 13.89 3.31 0.65
CA CYS A 124 14.72 2.22 0.11
C CYS A 124 15.11 2.45 -1.35
N LEU A 125 14.19 3.01 -2.15
CA LEU A 125 14.40 3.26 -3.59
C LEU A 125 15.03 4.62 -3.89
N GLY A 126 15.30 5.45 -2.88
CA GLY A 126 15.87 6.79 -3.07
C GLY A 126 14.94 7.79 -3.75
N ILE A 127 13.61 7.59 -3.67
CA ILE A 127 12.61 8.46 -4.29
C ILE A 127 12.41 9.72 -3.44
N ARG A 128 12.71 10.89 -4.02
CA ARG A 128 12.70 12.19 -3.32
C ARG A 128 11.57 13.13 -3.71
N SER A 129 10.77 12.77 -4.71
CA SER A 129 9.63 13.58 -5.16
C SER A 129 8.72 13.96 -4.00
N ALA A 130 8.14 15.16 -4.03
CA ALA A 130 7.19 15.56 -2.99
C ALA A 130 5.96 14.64 -3.04
N LEU A 131 5.42 14.27 -1.88
CA LEU A 131 4.20 13.48 -1.79
C LEU A 131 3.13 14.33 -1.09
N VAL A 132 2.05 14.61 -1.79
CA VAL A 132 0.92 15.40 -1.29
C VAL A 132 -0.36 14.57 -1.39
N LEU A 133 -1.30 14.74 -0.46
CA LEU A 133 -2.60 14.10 -0.56
C LEU A 133 -3.50 14.90 -1.50
N GLU A 134 -4.33 14.22 -2.30
CA GLU A 134 -5.35 14.86 -3.14
C GLU A 134 -6.24 15.79 -2.31
N SER A 135 -6.63 15.34 -1.11
CA SER A 135 -7.44 16.14 -0.19
C SER A 135 -6.75 17.39 0.37
N GLU A 136 -5.42 17.48 0.30
CA GLU A 136 -4.62 18.65 0.71
C GLU A 136 -4.45 19.66 -0.44
N VAL A 137 -4.48 19.20 -1.68
CA VAL A 137 -4.33 20.06 -2.88
C VAL A 137 -5.60 20.88 -3.17
N GLY A 138 -6.77 20.39 -2.74
CA GLY A 138 -8.08 20.99 -3.03
C GLY A 138 -8.49 22.20 -2.18
N SER A 139 -7.74 22.58 -1.14
CA SER A 139 -8.08 23.74 -0.28
C SER A 139 -7.69 25.11 -0.86
N GLU A 140 -6.99 25.17 -1.99
CA GLU A 140 -6.70 26.41 -2.74
C GLU A 140 -7.41 26.47 -4.11
N GLY A 141 -8.36 25.57 -4.36
CA GLY A 141 -9.23 25.62 -5.55
C GLY A 141 -10.37 26.61 -5.34
N GLY A 142 -10.08 27.91 -5.44
CA GLY A 142 -11.11 28.94 -5.53
C GLY A 142 -12.14 28.54 -6.58
N ALA A 143 -13.40 28.43 -6.16
CA ALA A 143 -14.52 28.08 -7.03
C ALA A 143 -14.45 28.93 -8.30
N THR A 144 -14.25 28.29 -9.46
CA THR A 144 -14.48 28.95 -10.73
C THR A 144 -15.99 29.23 -10.79
N ALA A 145 -16.35 30.48 -10.50
CA ALA A 145 -17.70 30.97 -10.74
C ALA A 145 -18.02 30.75 -12.23
N ARG A 146 -19.13 30.05 -12.48
CA ARG A 146 -19.78 30.03 -13.79
C ARG A 146 -20.78 31.17 -13.86
#